data_AF-I8UEZ2-F1
#
_entry.id   AF-I8UEZ2-F1
#
_cell.length_a   1.000
_cell.length_b   1.000
_cell.length_c   1.000
_cell.angle_alpha   90.00
_cell.angle_beta   90.00
_cell.angle_gamma   90.00
#
_symmetry.space_group_name_H-M   'P 1'
#
loop_
_entity.id
_entity.type
_entity.pdbx_description
1 polymer ?
#
loop_
_entity_poly.entity_id
_entity_poly.type
_entity_poly.pdbx_seq_one_letter_code
_entity_poly.pdbx_strand_id
1 'polypeptide(L)'
;MKNIEMDTWLDEMLKLGESFTFENGKAKHEMYELWTSKAREFLLVNEYLTEDKVAKKPFHDDEGYYMLLSGYLTRIYLSNSGLL
;
A
#
# COMPACT_ATOMS: atom_id res chain seq x y z
N MET A 1 -13.12 9.37 17.15
CA MET A 1 -13.71 10.00 15.95
C MET A 1 -13.30 9.15 14.75
N LYS A 2 -14.23 8.65 13.94
CA LYS A 2 -13.89 7.99 12.66
C LYS A 2 -13.41 9.08 11.69
N ASN A 3 -12.22 8.92 11.11
CA ASN A 3 -11.72 9.85 10.10
C ASN A 3 -12.22 9.39 8.72
N ILE A 4 -13.39 9.89 8.32
CA ILE A 4 -14.08 9.51 7.07
C ILE A 4 -13.16 9.71 5.84
N GLU A 5 -12.27 10.70 5.89
CA GLU A 5 -11.32 11.00 4.82
C GLU A 5 -10.26 9.89 4.67
N MET A 6 -9.73 9.40 5.79
CA MET A 6 -8.76 8.30 5.81
C MET A 6 -9.38 6.99 5.32
N ASP A 7 -10.59 6.67 5.79
CA ASP A 7 -11.28 5.44 5.40
C ASP A 7 -11.58 5.43 3.90
N THR A 8 -12.05 6.56 3.36
CA THR A 8 -12.31 6.71 1.91
C THR A 8 -11.03 6.53 1.10
N TRP A 9 -9.94 7.17 1.53
CA TRP A 9 -8.65 7.06 0.84
C TRP A 9 -8.10 5.63 0.87
N LEU A 10 -8.18 4.95 2.02
CA LEU A 10 -7.73 3.55 2.16
C LEU A 10 -8.56 2.62 1.27
N ASP A 11 -9.88 2.82 1.21
CA ASP A 11 -10.77 2.07 0.33
C ASP A 11 -10.38 2.22 -1.14
N GLU A 12 -10.14 3.45 -1.60
CA GLU A 12 -9.73 3.74 -2.98
C GLU A 12 -8.38 3.11 -3.30
N MET A 13 -7.42 3.22 -2.39
CA MET A 13 -6.10 2.60 -2.54
C MET A 13 -6.19 1.07 -2.59
N LEU A 14 -6.95 0.43 -1.71
CA LEU A 14 -7.08 -1.03 -1.72
C LEU A 14 -7.76 -1.51 -3.01
N LYS A 15 -8.84 -0.87 -3.46
CA LYS A 15 -9.53 -1.18 -4.72
C LYS A 15 -8.61 -1.02 -5.94
N LEU A 16 -7.80 0.05 -5.98
CA LEU A 16 -6.82 0.21 -7.05
C LEU A 16 -5.77 -0.90 -7.01
N GLY A 17 -5.33 -1.29 -5.82
CA GLY A 17 -4.41 -2.41 -5.62
C GLY A 17 -4.96 -3.74 -6.13
N GLU A 18 -6.25 -4.01 -5.97
CA GLU A 18 -6.92 -5.25 -6.45
C GLU A 18 -6.91 -5.38 -7.98
N SER A 19 -6.74 -4.28 -8.71
CA SER A 19 -6.70 -4.28 -10.17
C SER A 19 -5.36 -4.75 -10.78
N PHE A 20 -4.32 -4.89 -9.95
CA PHE A 20 -3.00 -5.28 -10.44
C PHE A 20 -2.93 -6.77 -10.77
N THR A 21 -2.26 -7.07 -11.88
CA THR A 21 -1.95 -8.44 -12.29
C THR A 21 -0.45 -8.60 -12.35
N PHE A 22 0.04 -9.70 -11.77
CA PHE A 22 1.46 -10.04 -11.75
C PHE A 22 1.71 -11.24 -12.67
N GLU A 23 2.72 -11.15 -13.52
CA GLU A 23 3.22 -12.26 -14.32
C GLU A 23 4.71 -12.46 -14.04
N ASN A 24 5.11 -13.69 -13.73
CA ASN A 24 6.48 -14.02 -13.31
C ASN A 24 6.99 -13.12 -12.17
N GLY A 25 6.12 -12.74 -11.23
CA GLY A 25 6.46 -11.91 -10.06
C GLY A 25 6.61 -10.42 -10.32
N LYS A 26 6.36 -9.95 -11.55
CA LYS A 26 6.42 -8.52 -11.93
C LYS A 26 5.03 -7.98 -12.28
N ALA A 27 4.76 -6.75 -11.88
CA ALA A 27 3.52 -6.08 -12.25
C ALA A 27 3.51 -5.71 -13.73
N LYS A 28 2.38 -5.93 -14.41
CA LYS A 28 2.11 -5.34 -15.72
C LYS A 28 1.39 -4.01 -15.50
N HIS A 29 2.01 -2.84 -15.76
CA HIS A 29 1.39 -1.48 -15.99
C HIS A 29 1.94 -0.29 -15.15
N GLU A 30 1.83 0.96 -15.67
CA GLU A 30 2.24 2.23 -15.03
C GLU A 30 1.46 2.59 -13.74
N MET A 31 0.19 2.18 -13.65
CA MET A 31 -0.63 2.43 -12.46
C MET A 31 -0.07 1.77 -11.20
N TYR A 32 0.69 0.68 -11.37
CA TYR A 32 1.37 0.01 -10.28
C TYR A 32 2.44 0.91 -9.63
N GLU A 33 3.26 1.58 -10.44
CA GLU A 33 4.31 2.50 -9.95
C GLU A 33 3.69 3.70 -9.24
N LEU A 34 2.64 4.28 -9.81
CA LEU A 34 1.93 5.40 -9.20
C LEU A 34 1.33 5.01 -7.83
N TRP A 35 0.68 3.85 -7.77
CA TRP A 35 0.08 3.35 -6.54
C TRP A 35 1.12 3.05 -5.47
N THR A 36 2.18 2.32 -5.83
CA THR A 36 3.26 1.97 -4.87
C THR A 36 3.97 3.21 -4.35
N SER A 37 4.17 4.22 -5.19
CA SER A 37 4.75 5.50 -4.77
C SER A 37 3.86 6.21 -3.74
N LYS A 38 2.55 6.32 -4.01
CA LYS A 38 1.60 6.97 -3.08
C LYS A 38 1.44 6.19 -1.77
N ALA A 39 1.32 4.86 -1.84
CA ALA A 39 1.24 4.00 -0.66
C ALA A 39 2.49 4.15 0.21
N ARG A 40 3.67 4.16 -0.40
CA ARG A 40 4.94 4.38 0.31
C ARG A 40 4.97 5.75 0.99
N GLU A 41 4.69 6.81 0.24
CA GLU A 41 4.70 8.18 0.76
C GLU A 41 3.79 8.31 1.98
N PHE A 42 2.54 7.83 1.87
CA PHE A 42 1.59 7.82 2.97
C PHE A 42 2.13 7.11 4.22
N LEU A 43 2.66 5.89 4.05
CA LEU A 43 3.15 5.09 5.17
C LEU A 43 4.39 5.69 5.84
N LEU A 44 5.25 6.37 5.08
CA LEU A 44 6.42 7.07 5.62
C LEU A 44 6.04 8.37 6.35
N VAL A 45 5.21 9.21 5.72
CA VAL A 45 4.78 10.50 6.30
C VAL A 45 4.01 10.32 7.60
N ASN A 46 3.25 9.23 7.71
CA ASN A 46 2.47 8.90 8.91
C ASN A 46 3.20 7.92 9.86
N GLU A 47 4.50 7.68 9.65
CA GLU A 47 5.35 6.85 10.53
C GLU A 47 4.88 5.39 10.74
N TYR A 48 4.00 4.88 9.87
CA TYR A 48 3.59 3.46 9.89
C TYR A 48 4.69 2.53 9.38
N LEU A 49 5.60 3.06 8.55
CA LEU A 49 6.73 2.35 7.97
C LEU A 49 7.96 3.25 8.08
N THR A 50 9.13 2.66 8.29
CA THR A 50 10.41 3.38 8.37
C THR A 50 11.17 3.24 7.06
N GLU A 51 12.00 4.24 6.70
CA GLU A 51 12.75 4.22 5.44
C GLU A 51 13.62 2.96 5.28
N ASP A 52 14.21 2.44 6.34
CA ASP A 52 15.05 1.23 6.29
C ASP A 52 14.26 -0.03 5.91
N LYS A 53 12.95 -0.07 6.18
CA LYS A 53 12.05 -1.16 5.78
C LYS A 53 11.67 -1.10 4.29
N VAL A 54 11.78 0.07 3.68
CA VAL A 54 11.38 0.32 2.30
C VAL A 54 12.57 0.41 1.34
N ALA A 55 13.66 1.04 1.77
CA ALA A 55 14.87 1.29 0.98
C ALA A 55 15.75 0.04 0.80
N LYS A 56 15.54 -1.01 1.59
CA LYS A 56 16.35 -2.24 1.54
C LYS A 56 15.88 -3.27 0.51
N LYS A 57 14.76 -3.07 -0.18
CA LYS A 57 14.28 -4.02 -1.19
C LYS A 57 14.63 -3.53 -2.60
N PRO A 58 15.46 -4.27 -3.37
CA PRO A 58 15.82 -3.92 -4.75
C PRO A 58 14.68 -4.11 -5.76
N PHE A 59 13.46 -4.40 -5.29
CA PHE A 59 12.32 -4.79 -6.11
C PHE A 59 11.15 -3.86 -5.81
N HIS A 60 11.19 -2.65 -6.38
CA HIS A 60 10.04 -1.75 -6.31
C HIS A 60 8.90 -2.20 -7.25
N ASP A 61 9.17 -3.15 -8.15
CA ASP A 61 8.28 -3.70 -9.18
C ASP A 61 7.79 -5.14 -8.92
N ASP A 62 8.06 -5.71 -7.74
CA ASP A 62 7.69 -7.10 -7.42
C ASP A 62 6.43 -7.25 -6.56
N GLU A 63 5.82 -8.43 -6.68
CA GLU A 63 4.64 -8.85 -5.90
C GLU A 63 4.90 -8.79 -4.39
N GLY A 64 6.11 -9.12 -3.93
CA GLY A 64 6.45 -9.15 -2.51
C GLY A 64 6.47 -7.76 -1.86
N TYR A 65 6.82 -6.72 -2.62
CA TYR A 65 6.78 -5.33 -2.19
C TYR A 65 5.36 -4.79 -2.22
N TYR A 66 4.57 -5.12 -3.24
CA TYR A 66 3.13 -4.84 -3.26
C TYR A 66 2.40 -5.44 -2.05
N MET A 67 2.60 -6.73 -1.77
CA MET A 67 1.98 -7.41 -0.62
C MET A 67 2.36 -6.76 0.70
N LEU A 68 3.61 -6.31 0.85
CA LEU A 68 4.05 -5.59 2.04
C LEU A 68 3.25 -4.30 2.24
N LEU A 69 3.22 -3.42 1.23
CA LEU A 69 2.51 -2.14 1.32
C LEU A 69 1.01 -2.36 1.53
N SER A 70 0.40 -3.26 0.76
CA SER A 70 -1.02 -3.61 0.86
C SER A 70 -1.37 -4.11 2.28
N GLY A 71 -0.56 -5.00 2.86
CA GLY A 71 -0.78 -5.51 4.21
C GLY A 71 -0.77 -4.41 5.30
N TYR A 72 0.11 -3.41 5.16
CA TYR A 72 0.10 -2.25 6.06
C TYR A 72 -1.19 -1.44 5.91
N LEU A 73 -1.58 -1.11 4.68
CA LEU A 73 -2.81 -0.34 4.41
C LEU A 73 -4.06 -1.05 4.93
N THR A 74 -4.18 -2.36 4.69
CA THR A 74 -5.29 -3.18 5.23
C THR A 74 -5.30 -3.16 6.75
N ARG A 75 -4.16 -3.31 7.41
CA ARG A 75 -4.09 -3.26 8.88
C ARG A 75 -4.56 -1.91 9.43
N ILE A 76 -4.14 -0.82 8.81
CA ILE A 76 -4.53 0.54 9.21
C ILE A 76 -6.05 0.71 9.03
N TYR A 77 -6.59 0.29 7.89
CA TYR A 77 -8.03 0.32 7.61
C TYR A 77 -8.85 -0.44 8.66
N LEU A 78 -8.46 -1.68 8.94
CA LEU A 78 -9.16 -2.52 9.92
C LEU A 78 -9.09 -1.91 11.33
N SER A 79 -7.95 -1.35 11.71
CA SER A 79 -7.78 -0.67 13.01
C SER A 79 -8.67 0.58 13.11
N ASN A 80 -8.69 1.43 12.07
CA ASN A 80 -9.55 2.63 12.02
C ASN A 80 -11.05 2.27 12.01
N SER A 81 -11.39 1.13 11.43
CA SER A 81 -12.75 0.61 11.41
C SER A 81 -13.19 -0.06 12.72
N GLY A 82 -12.28 -0.27 13.68
CA GLY A 82 -12.55 -0.99 14.93
C GLY A 82 -12.77 -2.50 14.72
N LEU A 83 -12.16 -3.06 13.68
CA LEU A 83 -12.24 -4.48 13.31
C LEU A 83 -11.02 -5.30 13.76
N LEU A 84 -10.02 -4.64 14.35
CA LEU A 84 -8.82 -5.22 14.97
C LEU A 84 -8.61 -4.67 16.39
#